data_AF-A0A920F1X0-F1
#
_entry.id   AF-A0A920F1X0-F1
#
_cell.length_a   1.000
_cell.length_b   1.000
_cell.length_c   1.000
_cell.angle_alpha   90.00
_cell.angle_beta   90.00
_cell.angle_gamma   90.00
#
_symmetry.space_group_name_H-M   'P 1'
#
loop_
_entity.id
_entity.type
_entity.pdbx_description
1 polymer ?
#
loop_
_entity_poly.entity_id
_entity_poly.type
_entity_poly.pdbx_seq_one_letter_code
_entity_poly.pdbx_strand_id
1 'polypeptide(L)'
;MMIRKQIDRLKKPFSKGSKYERFAPAVNAFDTFLFVPNHTTKKGAHIRDAVDLKRTMVTVIIALIPALIYGIYNTGYQYYIQTGETFTFLDAFLHGSFKISP
;
A
#
# COMPACT_ATOMS: atom_id res chain seq x y z
N MET A 1 11.38 24.01 1.81
CA MET A 1 10.31 23.75 0.83
C MET A 1 8.94 23.82 1.52
N MET A 2 8.03 24.69 1.04
CA MET A 2 6.69 24.90 1.64
C MET A 2 5.83 23.63 1.70
N ILE A 3 5.96 22.73 0.72
CA ILE A 3 5.17 21.49 0.60
C ILE A 3 5.46 20.52 1.75
N ARG A 4 6.74 20.38 2.15
CA ARG A 4 7.12 19.52 3.28
C ARG A 4 6.49 19.99 4.59
N LYS A 5 6.49 21.31 4.82
CA LYS A 5 5.87 21.91 6.02
C LYS A 5 4.35 21.72 6.06
N GLN A 6 3.68 21.73 4.90
CA GLN A 6 2.24 21.48 4.80
C GLN A 6 1.90 20.03 5.16
N ILE A 7 2.68 19.08 4.66
CA ILE A 7 2.50 17.64 4.93
C ILE A 7 2.84 17.30 6.39
N ASP A 8 3.89 17.90 6.95
CA ASP A 8 4.22 17.76 8.37
C ASP A 8 3.11 18.32 9.28
N ARG A 9 2.42 19.38 8.86
CA ARG A 9 1.26 19.95 9.59
C ARG A 9 0.04 19.03 9.52
N LEU A 10 -0.18 18.39 8.37
CA LEU A 10 -1.26 17.42 8.16
C LEU A 10 -1.02 16.11 8.93
N LYS A 11 0.25 15.77 9.19
CA LYS A 11 0.69 14.56 9.89
C LYS A 11 0.57 14.64 11.42
N LYS A 12 0.59 15.86 12.01
CA LYS A 12 0.43 16.08 13.47
C LYS A 12 -0.73 15.32 14.13
N PRO A 13 -1.97 15.33 13.61
CA PRO A 13 -3.09 14.59 14.22
C PRO A 13 -2.99 13.05 14.14
N PHE A 14 -2.03 12.53 13.38
CA PHE A 14 -1.76 11.09 13.21
C PHE A 14 -0.44 10.67 13.88
N SER A 15 0.16 11.55 14.70
CA SER A 15 1.38 11.25 15.43
C SER A 15 1.09 10.47 16.72
N LYS A 16 2.10 9.74 17.22
CA LYS A 16 2.01 8.87 18.41
C LYS A 16 1.40 9.62 19.60
N GLY A 17 0.27 9.17 20.15
CA GLY A 17 -0.48 9.86 21.22
C GLY A 17 -1.66 10.73 20.77
N SER A 18 -1.98 10.77 19.47
CA SER A 18 -3.10 11.56 18.92
C SER A 18 -4.35 10.71 18.67
N LYS A 19 -5.54 11.33 18.63
CA LYS A 19 -6.85 10.67 18.43
C LYS A 19 -6.91 9.71 17.23
N TYR A 20 -6.09 9.93 16.19
CA TYR A 20 -6.04 9.12 14.97
C TYR A 20 -4.77 8.27 14.81
N GLU A 21 -4.10 7.91 15.91
CA GLU A 21 -2.87 7.08 15.90
C GLU A 21 -3.02 5.76 15.13
N ARG A 22 -4.22 5.17 15.07
CA ARG A 22 -4.48 3.95 14.29
C ARG A 22 -4.22 4.11 12.79
N PHE A 23 -4.33 5.32 12.25
CA PHE A 23 -4.05 5.63 10.84
C PHE A 23 -2.63 6.17 10.62
N ALA A 24 -1.83 6.30 11.68
CA ALA A 24 -0.42 6.69 11.59
C ALA A 24 0.38 5.84 10.60
N PRO A 25 0.19 4.49 10.50
CA PRO A 25 0.94 3.68 9.55
C PRO A 25 0.65 4.05 8.10
N ALA A 26 -0.62 4.30 7.75
CA ALA A 26 -1.03 4.68 6.40
C ALA A 26 -0.48 6.06 6.03
N VAL A 27 -0.60 7.05 6.94
CA VAL A 27 -0.07 8.41 6.71
C VAL A 27 1.46 8.40 6.60
N ASN A 28 2.14 7.59 7.41
CA ASN A 28 3.58 7.39 7.33
C ASN A 28 4.00 6.71 6.01
N ALA A 29 3.23 5.74 5.53
CA ALA A 29 3.47 5.08 4.25
C ALA A 29 3.32 6.07 3.07
N PHE A 30 2.28 6.91 3.09
CA PHE A 30 2.09 7.97 2.09
C PHE A 30 3.22 9.02 2.10
N ASP A 31 3.62 9.50 3.28
CA ASP A 31 4.73 10.46 3.42
C ASP A 31 6.05 9.85 2.90
N THR A 32 6.27 8.57 3.19
CA THR A 32 7.44 7.81 2.75
C THR A 32 7.42 7.51 1.25
N PHE A 33 6.25 7.33 0.65
CA PHE A 33 6.09 7.17 -0.80
C PHE A 33 6.45 8.46 -1.54
N LEU A 34 6.05 9.61 -1.02
CA LEU A 34 6.26 10.92 -1.64
C LEU A 34 7.65 11.52 -1.35
N PHE A 35 8.24 11.23 -0.19
CA PHE A 35 9.52 11.82 0.22
C PHE A 35 10.54 10.80 0.71
N VAL A 36 11.78 11.02 0.29
CA VAL A 36 12.94 10.31 0.84
C VAL A 36 13.10 10.65 2.32
N PRO A 37 13.41 9.66 3.19
CA PRO A 37 13.68 9.93 4.59
C PRO A 37 14.89 10.86 4.76
N ASN A 38 14.76 11.86 5.65
CA ASN A 38 15.85 12.80 5.93
C ASN A 38 16.94 12.24 6.86
N HIS A 39 16.87 10.95 7.21
CA HIS A 39 17.85 10.30 8.08
C HIS A 39 18.77 9.41 7.24
N THR A 40 20.07 9.69 7.30
CA THR A 40 21.11 8.85 6.71
C THR A 40 21.93 8.22 7.83
N THR A 41 22.30 6.94 7.70
CA THR A 41 23.18 6.26 8.65
C THR A 41 24.56 6.93 8.68
N LYS A 42 24.94 7.51 9.83
CA LYS A 42 26.17 8.33 9.95
C LYS A 42 27.43 7.52 10.31
N LYS A 43 27.32 6.37 10.98
CA LYS A 43 28.45 5.52 11.42
C LYS A 43 28.06 4.03 11.42
N GLY A 44 29.04 3.13 11.25
CA GLY A 44 28.90 1.69 11.55
C GLY A 44 28.47 0.76 10.41
N ALA A 45 28.98 0.92 9.19
CA ALA A 45 28.75 -0.05 8.10
C ALA A 45 30.08 -0.51 7.49
N HIS A 46 30.31 -1.84 7.47
CA HIS A 46 31.48 -2.46 6.83
C HIS A 46 31.38 -2.39 5.30
N ILE A 47 30.17 -2.55 4.75
CA ILE A 47 29.82 -2.33 3.35
C ILE A 47 28.50 -1.56 3.32
N ARG A 48 28.40 -0.53 2.48
CA ARG A 48 27.17 0.24 2.27
C ARG A 48 26.52 -0.25 0.99
N ASP A 49 25.31 -0.79 1.10
CA ASP A 49 24.49 -1.11 -0.06
C ASP A 49 23.94 0.19 -0.68
N ALA A 50 23.94 0.25 -2.01
CA ALA A 50 23.35 1.35 -2.77
C ALA A 50 21.84 1.17 -2.99
N VAL A 51 21.31 -0.03 -2.74
CA VAL A 51 19.88 -0.34 -2.89
C VAL A 51 19.10 0.27 -1.73
N ASP A 52 18.18 1.18 -2.05
CA ASP A 52 17.22 1.71 -1.09
C ASP A 52 16.11 0.67 -0.88
N LEU A 53 16.20 -0.06 0.25
CA LEU A 53 15.27 -1.15 0.60
C LEU A 53 13.80 -0.72 0.51
N LYS A 54 13.52 0.53 0.88
CA LYS A 54 12.18 1.10 0.93
C LYS A 54 11.64 1.43 -0.46
N ARG A 55 12.48 1.94 -1.37
CA ARG A 55 12.15 2.12 -2.79
C ARG A 55 11.88 0.77 -3.45
N THR A 56 12.75 -0.21 -3.24
CA THR A 56 12.56 -1.57 -3.79
C THR A 56 11.26 -2.19 -3.29
N MET A 57 10.91 -2.02 -2.01
CA MET A 57 9.64 -2.47 -1.46
C MET A 57 8.43 -1.85 -2.17
N VAL A 58 8.47 -0.55 -2.46
CA VAL A 58 7.38 0.13 -3.20
C VAL A 58 7.28 -0.40 -4.63
N THR A 59 8.40 -0.62 -5.32
CA THR A 59 8.40 -1.20 -6.67
C THR A 59 7.75 -2.59 -6.69
N VAL A 60 8.04 -3.43 -5.69
CA VAL A 60 7.41 -4.74 -5.53
C VAL A 60 5.90 -4.60 -5.32
N ILE A 61 5.47 -3.68 -4.44
CA ILE A 61 4.03 -3.44 -4.21
C ILE A 61 3.32 -3.04 -5.52
N ILE A 62 3.90 -2.10 -6.29
CA ILE A 62 3.32 -1.64 -7.56
C ILE A 62 3.22 -2.81 -8.55
N ALA A 63 4.25 -3.66 -8.63
CA ALA A 63 4.25 -4.83 -9.51
C ALA A 63 3.18 -5.87 -9.13
N LEU A 64 2.75 -5.93 -7.87
CA LEU A 64 1.72 -6.85 -7.38
C LEU A 64 0.29 -6.33 -7.62
N ILE A 65 0.08 -5.03 -7.86
CA ILE A 65 -1.28 -4.46 -8.07
C ILE A 65 -2.02 -5.13 -9.25
N PRO A 66 -1.42 -5.30 -10.45
CA PRO A 66 -2.10 -5.97 -11.56
C PRO A 66 -2.44 -7.44 -11.25
N ALA A 67 -1.53 -8.14 -10.57
CA ALA A 67 -1.74 -9.53 -10.18
C ALA A 67 -2.88 -9.67 -9.17
N LEU A 68 -2.98 -8.72 -8.23
CA LEU A 68 -4.09 -8.65 -7.26
C LEU A 68 -5.44 -8.44 -7.95
N ILE A 69 -5.52 -7.48 -8.87
CA ILE A 69 -6.76 -7.19 -9.63
C ILE A 69 -7.20 -8.42 -10.43
N TYR A 70 -6.26 -9.08 -11.10
CA TYR A 70 -6.55 -10.32 -11.82
C TYR A 70 -7.00 -11.45 -10.89
N GLY A 71 -6.35 -11.61 -9.73
CA GLY A 71 -6.74 -12.58 -8.71
C GLY A 71 -8.18 -12.38 -8.24
N ILE A 72 -8.56 -11.13 -7.94
CA ILE A 72 -9.93 -10.75 -7.54
C ILE A 72 -10.94 -11.16 -8.60
N TYR A 73 -10.73 -10.75 -9.85
CA TYR A 73 -11.65 -11.09 -10.92
C TYR A 73 -11.74 -12.61 -11.14
N ASN A 74 -10.59 -13.30 -11.16
CA ASN A 74 -10.53 -14.74 -11.41
C ASN A 74 -11.23 -15.56 -10.32
N THR A 75 -11.11 -15.18 -9.06
CA THR A 75 -11.82 -15.86 -7.95
C THR A 75 -13.34 -15.76 -8.10
N GLY A 76 -13.87 -14.58 -8.41
CA GLY A 76 -15.32 -14.43 -8.63
C GLY A 76 -15.78 -15.08 -9.93
N TYR A 77 -15.00 -14.99 -11.00
CA TYR A 77 -15.28 -15.66 -12.26
C TYR A 77 -15.44 -17.17 -12.11
N GLN A 78 -14.52 -17.81 -11.37
CA GLN A 78 -14.61 -19.25 -11.09
C GLN A 78 -15.83 -19.60 -10.23
N TYR A 79 -16.19 -18.75 -9.28
CA TYR A 79 -17.40 -18.95 -8.47
C TYR A 79 -18.67 -18.97 -9.34
N TYR A 80 -18.89 -17.92 -10.15
CA TYR A 80 -20.12 -17.81 -10.94
C TYR A 80 -20.22 -18.85 -12.06
N ILE A 81 -19.09 -19.26 -12.67
CA ILE A 81 -19.09 -20.38 -13.63
C ILE A 81 -19.60 -21.68 -13.01
N GLN A 82 -19.23 -21.95 -11.75
CA GLN A 82 -19.62 -23.18 -11.06
C GLN A 82 -21.08 -23.15 -10.61
N THR A 83 -21.59 -21.97 -10.24
CA THR A 83 -23.00 -21.80 -9.84
C THR A 83 -23.95 -21.76 -11.04
N GLY A 84 -23.45 -21.44 -12.24
CA GLY A 84 -24.27 -21.40 -13.47
C GLY A 84 -25.20 -20.19 -13.56
N GLU A 85 -25.02 -19.19 -12.69
CA GLU A 85 -25.76 -17.93 -12.74
C GLU A 85 -25.17 -16.97 -13.77
N THR A 86 -26.04 -16.17 -14.40
CA THR A 86 -25.59 -15.06 -15.24
C THR A 86 -24.96 -13.99 -14.37
N PHE A 87 -23.70 -13.63 -14.65
CA PHE A 87 -22.96 -12.64 -13.87
C PHE A 87 -22.42 -11.53 -14.75
N THR A 88 -22.28 -10.34 -14.16
CA THR A 88 -21.59 -9.20 -14.76
C THR A 88 -20.16 -9.14 -14.25
N PHE A 89 -19.29 -8.38 -14.94
CA PHE A 89 -17.93 -8.10 -14.47
C PHE A 89 -17.88 -7.58 -13.03
N LEU A 90 -18.79 -6.66 -12.67
CA LEU A 90 -18.87 -6.10 -11.31
C LEU A 90 -19.24 -7.15 -10.27
N ASP A 91 -20.13 -8.09 -10.60
CA ASP A 91 -20.57 -9.14 -9.67
C ASP A 91 -19.41 -10.08 -9.35
N ALA A 92 -18.69 -10.54 -10.40
CA ALA A 92 -17.47 -11.33 -10.24
C ALA A 92 -16.40 -10.58 -9.43
N PHE A 93 -16.18 -9.30 -9.72
CA PHE A 93 -15.17 -8.50 -9.03
C PHE A 93 -15.52 -8.28 -7.55
N LEU A 94 -16.78 -7.97 -7.23
CA LEU A 94 -17.24 -7.79 -5.86
C LEU A 94 -17.16 -9.09 -5.06
N HIS A 95 -17.66 -10.20 -5.62
CA HIS A 95 -17.59 -11.50 -4.95
C HIS A 95 -16.14 -11.93 -4.68
N GLY A 96 -15.25 -11.77 -5.67
CA GLY A 96 -13.82 -12.04 -5.51
C GLY A 96 -13.17 -11.14 -4.46
N SER A 97 -13.55 -9.86 -4.40
CA SER A 97 -13.01 -8.90 -3.43
C SER A 97 -13.36 -9.28 -2.00
N PHE A 98 -14.62 -9.67 -1.76
CA PHE A 98 -15.08 -10.15 -0.44
C PHE A 98 -14.40 -11.44 -0.01
N LYS A 99 -13.98 -12.29 -0.96
CA LYS A 99 -13.30 -13.56 -0.65
C LYS A 99 -11.81 -13.39 -0.35
N ILE A 100 -11.17 -12.39 -0.95
CA ILE A 100 -9.73 -12.12 -0.84
C ILE A 100 -9.41 -11.18 0.32
N SER A 101 -10.34 -10.30 0.69
CA SER A 101 -10.21 -9.55 1.93
C SER A 101 -10.20 -10.52 3.12
N PRO A 102 -9.22 -10.42 4.04
CA PRO A 102 -9.30 -11.08 5.34
C PRO A 102 -10.46 -10.53 6.17
#